data_AF-A0AA41JKA0-F1
#
_entry.id   AF-A0AA41JKA0-F1
#
_cell.length_a   1.000
_cell.length_b   1.000
_cell.length_c   1.000
_cell.angle_alpha   90.00
_cell.angle_beta   90.00
_cell.angle_gamma   90.00
#
_symmetry.space_group_name_H-M   'P 1'
#
loop_
_entity.id
_entity.type
_entity.pdbx_description
1 polymer ?
#
loop_
_entity_poly.entity_id
_entity_poly.type
_entity_poly.pdbx_seq_one_letter_code
_entity_poly.pdbx_strand_id
1 'polypeptide(L)' 'MLGKSPLPYFQDLRVEHAQALLHGGMDLEAVAAQVGYIDGATLGALLRQRTGRGVRDLRADLR' A
#
# COMPACT_ATOMS: atom_id res chain seq x y z
N MET A 1 -22.32 -3.60 -14.50
CA MET A 1 -21.26 -3.61 -13.47
C MET A 1 -19.96 -3.08 -14.07
N LEU A 2 -19.49 -1.98 -13.49
CA LEU A 2 -18.19 -1.29 -13.49
C LEU A 2 -17.21 -1.44 -14.67
N GLY A 3 -17.21 -0.43 -15.53
CA GLY A 3 -16.15 -0.10 -16.49
C GLY A 3 -15.00 0.71 -15.86
N LYS A 4 -14.23 0.11 -14.94
CA LYS A 4 -12.88 0.60 -14.63
C LYS A 4 -11.87 -0.39 -15.17
N SER A 5 -10.87 0.10 -15.88
CA SER A 5 -9.81 -0.71 -16.48
C SER A 5 -9.17 -1.62 -15.41
N PRO A 6 -8.74 -2.85 -15.72
CA PRO A 6 -8.28 -3.83 -14.73
C PRO A 6 -7.16 -3.31 -13.83
N LEU A 7 -6.27 -2.47 -14.38
CA LEU A 7 -5.08 -2.01 -13.67
C LEU A 7 -5.38 -1.07 -12.47
N PRO A 8 -6.20 -0.01 -12.60
CA PRO A 8 -6.65 0.78 -11.45
C PRO A 8 -7.30 -0.05 -10.34
N TYR A 9 -8.16 -1.02 -10.71
CA TYR A 9 -8.85 -1.86 -9.74
C TYR A 9 -7.89 -2.72 -8.92
N PHE A 10 -6.89 -3.33 -9.56
CA PHE A 10 -5.86 -4.08 -8.84
C PHE A 10 -4.91 -3.19 -8.03
N GLN A 11 -4.71 -1.93 -8.42
CA GLN A 11 -3.90 -0.99 -7.64
C GLN A 11 -4.58 -0.62 -6.33
N ASP A 12 -5.90 -0.42 -6.32
CA ASP A 12 -6.65 -0.10 -5.10
C ASP A 12 -6.55 -1.26 -4.09
N LEU A 13 -6.72 -2.52 -4.55
CA LEU A 13 -6.55 -3.71 -3.71
C LEU A 13 -5.13 -3.87 -3.15
N ARG A 14 -4.10 -3.52 -3.94
CA ARG A 14 -2.71 -3.55 -3.47
C ARG A 14 -2.45 -2.51 -2.39
N VAL A 15 -3.07 -1.34 -2.49
CA VAL A 15 -2.96 -0.28 -1.47
C VAL A 15 -3.61 -0.73 -0.18
N GLU A 16 -4.83 -1.28 -0.23
CA GLU A 16 -5.54 -1.81 0.95
C GLU A 16 -4.75 -2.92 1.65
N HIS A 17 -4.23 -3.89 0.89
CA HIS A 17 -3.42 -4.98 1.45
C HIS A 17 -2.11 -4.46 2.05
N ALA A 18 -1.42 -3.53 1.39
CA ALA A 18 -0.20 -2.93 1.92
C ALA A 18 -0.46 -2.19 3.25
N GLN A 19 -1.58 -1.47 3.37
CA GLN A 19 -1.97 -0.84 4.63
C GLN A 19 -2.17 -1.87 5.74
N ALA A 20 -2.91 -2.95 5.48
CA ALA A 20 -3.14 -4.01 6.48
C ALA A 20 -1.83 -4.65 6.98
N LEU A 21 -0.87 -4.91 6.11
CA LEU A 21 0.44 -5.48 6.49
C LEU A 21 1.31 -4.48 7.26
N LEU A 22 1.29 -3.20 6.87
CA LEU A 22 1.98 -2.14 7.58
C LEU A 22 1.39 -1.92 8.97
N HIS A 23 0.06 -1.95 9.11
CA HIS A 23 -0.61 -1.99 10.41
C HIS A 23 -0.17 -3.20 11.23
N GLY A 24 0.02 -4.37 10.60
CA GLY A 24 0.54 -5.57 11.25
C GLY A 24 2.03 -5.50 11.65
N GLY A 25 2.71 -4.38 11.41
CA GLY A 25 4.11 -4.18 11.79
C GLY A 25 5.13 -4.73 10.78
N MET A 26 4.68 -5.17 9.60
CA MET A 26 5.58 -5.69 8.58
C MET A 26 6.51 -4.58 8.04
N ASP A 27 7.74 -4.98 7.67
CA ASP A 27 8.68 -4.07 7.03
C ASP A 27 8.23 -3.66 5.63
N LEU A 28 8.54 -2.42 5.23
CA LEU A 28 8.04 -1.84 3.98
C LEU A 28 8.57 -2.58 2.74
N GLU A 29 9.81 -3.07 2.75
CA GLU A 29 10.36 -3.84 1.63
C GLU A 29 9.67 -5.20 1.51
N ALA A 30 9.41 -5.87 2.63
CA ALA A 30 8.66 -7.13 2.65
C ALA A 30 7.23 -6.95 2.13
N VAL A 31 6.56 -5.85 2.52
CA VAL A 31 5.24 -5.51 2.00
C VAL A 31 5.30 -5.26 0.50
N ALA A 32 6.29 -4.52 0.00
CA ALA A 32 6.44 -4.24 -1.43
C ALA A 32 6.55 -5.52 -2.26
N ALA A 33 7.42 -6.44 -1.85
CA ALA A 33 7.56 -7.74 -2.50
C ALA A 33 6.24 -8.53 -2.47
N GLN A 34 5.52 -8.53 -1.34
CA GLN A 34 4.26 -9.26 -1.18
C GLN A 34 3.10 -8.68 -2.02
N VAL A 35 3.04 -7.37 -2.21
CA VAL A 35 1.99 -6.71 -3.02
C VAL A 35 2.41 -6.43 -4.47
N GLY A 36 3.59 -6.91 -4.87
CA GLY A 36 4.06 -6.90 -6.26
C GLY A 36 4.59 -5.54 -6.73
N TYR A 37 5.25 -4.80 -5.84
CA TYR A 37 6.10 -3.66 -6.18
C TYR A 37 7.58 -4.04 -6.09
N ILE A 38 8.38 -3.36 -6.89
CA ILE A 38 9.81 -3.64 -7.02
C ILE A 38 10.61 -3.29 -5.76
N ASP A 39 10.18 -2.25 -5.04
CA ASP A 39 10.83 -1.76 -3.82
C ASP A 39 9.86 -0.98 -2.92
N GLY A 40 10.29 -0.77 -1.69
CA GLY A 40 9.57 -0.01 -0.67
C GLY A 40 9.45 1.48 -1.00
N ALA A 41 10.37 2.06 -1.76
CA ALA A 41 10.31 3.46 -2.17
C ALA A 41 9.13 3.73 -3.12
N THR A 42 8.95 2.87 -4.13
CA THR A 42 7.85 2.90 -5.10
C THR A 42 6.52 2.70 -4.40
N LEU A 43 6.42 1.69 -3.53
CA LEU A 43 5.22 1.45 -2.73
C LEU A 43 4.92 2.65 -1.81
N GLY A 44 5.93 3.19 -1.12
CA GLY A 44 5.78 4.32 -0.20
C GLY A 44 5.29 5.59 -0.91
N ALA A 45 5.81 5.87 -2.10
CA ALA A 45 5.36 6.99 -2.93
C ALA A 45 3.89 6.82 -3.35
N LEU A 46 3.51 5.61 -3.78
CA LEU A 46 2.13 5.30 -4.14
C LEU A 46 1.17 5.44 -2.94
N LEU A 47 1.54 4.87 -1.79
CA LEU A 47 0.73 4.95 -0.57
C LEU A 47 0.50 6.41 -0.18
N ARG A 48 1.54 7.23 -0.19
CA ARG A 48 1.39 8.66 0.09
C ARG A 48 0.49 9.37 -0.91
N GLN A 49 0.64 9.08 -2.21
CA GLN A 49 -0.19 9.66 -3.26
C GLN A 49 -1.67 9.29 -3.11
N ARG A 50 -1.97 8.04 -2.73
CA ARG A 50 -3.36 7.54 -2.65
C ARG A 50 -4.04 7.82 -1.32
N THR A 51 -3.29 7.84 -0.22
CA THR A 51 -3.84 7.97 1.14
C THR A 51 -3.61 9.34 1.77
N GLY A 52 -2.69 10.15 1.21
CA GLY A 52 -2.22 11.40 1.81
C GLY A 52 -1.28 11.19 3.00
N ARG A 53 -0.93 9.96 3.35
CA ARG A 53 -0.22 9.61 4.58
C ARG A 53 1.10 8.90 4.33
N GLY A 54 2.08 9.15 5.21
CA GLY A 54 3.35 8.44 5.17
C GLY A 54 3.25 7.05 5.83
N VAL A 55 4.20 6.17 5.52
CA VAL A 55 4.29 4.82 6.10
C VAL A 55 4.34 4.84 7.63
N ARG A 56 4.97 5.86 8.23
CA ARG A 56 4.99 6.05 9.69
C ARG A 56 3.60 6.30 10.26
N ASP A 57 2.80 7.14 9.59
CA ASP A 57 1.44 7.44 10.02
C ASP A 57 0.56 6.19 9.88
N LEU A 58 0.68 5.48 8.75
CA LEU A 58 -0.03 4.23 8.51
C LEU A 58 0.29 3.17 9.58
N ARG A 59 1.54 3.09 10.06
CA ARG A 59 1.89 2.21 11.18
C ARG A 59 1.31 2.67 12.53
N ALA A 60 0.99 3.96 12.67
CA ALA A 60 0.63 4.56 13.94
C ALA A 60 -0.86 4.47 14.31
N ASP A 61 -1.77 4.08 13.41
CA ASP A 61 -3.21 3.92 13.72
C ASP A 61 -3.53 2.77 14.71
N LEU A 62 -2.51 2.12 15.26
CA LEU A 62 -2.60 1.12 16.32
C LEU A 62 -2.84 1.71 17.72
N ARG A 63 -3.09 3.02 17.85
CA ARG A 63 -3.29 3.69 19.15
C ARG A 63 -4.75 3.95 19.49
#